data_AF-A0A2S5CZN6-F1
#
_entry.id   AF-A0A2S5CZN6-F1
#
_cell.length_a   1.000
_cell.length_b   1.000
_cell.length_c   1.000
_cell.angle_alpha   90.00
_cell.angle_beta   90.00
_cell.angle_gamma   90.00
#
_symmetry.space_group_name_H-M   'P 1'
#
loop_
_entity.id
_entity.type
_entity.pdbx_description
1 polymer ?
#
loop_
_entity_poly.entity_id
_entity_poly.type
_entity_poly.pdbx_seq_one_letter_code
_entity_poly.pdbx_strand_id
1 'polypeptide(L)'
;MFSEDFKEKMMFEFRMMIREEMEATLQGTYVQIQQLPPFLTKEELKKLLRIADTKASALLARADFPVLREAGVLVPSHLFIQWVEANTQWIDLNTGLAPHSLKALRPIKPYVL
;
A
#
# COMPACT_ATOMS: atom_id res chain seq x y z
N MET A 1 39.70 24.54 -16.43
CA MET A 1 38.50 23.85 -16.94
C MET A 1 38.46 22.50 -16.25
N PHE A 2 37.49 22.25 -15.36
CA PHE A 2 37.34 20.93 -14.75
C PHE A 2 37.13 19.90 -15.87
N SER A 3 37.99 18.87 -15.94
CA SER A 3 37.95 17.90 -17.03
C SER A 3 36.60 17.19 -17.07
N GLU A 4 36.14 16.92 -18.28
CA GLU A 4 34.88 16.23 -18.54
C GLU A 4 34.85 14.86 -17.84
N ASP A 5 35.99 14.17 -17.85
CA ASP A 5 36.22 12.90 -17.15
C ASP A 5 35.99 12.99 -15.63
N PHE A 6 36.33 14.13 -15.01
CA PHE A 6 36.10 14.34 -13.58
C PHE A 6 34.62 14.51 -13.28
N LYS A 7 33.89 15.24 -14.13
CA LYS A 7 32.43 15.37 -13.99
C LYS A 7 31.74 14.04 -14.21
N GLU A 8 32.14 13.27 -15.21
CA GLU A 8 31.57 11.94 -15.46
C GLU A 8 31.79 10.99 -14.30
N LYS A 9 33.02 10.96 -13.75
CA LYS A 9 33.33 10.16 -12.57
C LYS A 9 32.50 10.58 -11.36
N MET A 10 32.42 11.88 -11.06
CA MET A 10 31.62 12.35 -9.93
C MET A 10 30.12 12.06 -10.09
N MET A 11 29.58 12.24 -11.30
CA MET A 11 28.17 11.96 -11.57
C MET A 11 27.87 10.46 -11.54
N PHE A 12 28.84 9.61 -11.88
CA PHE A 12 28.72 8.17 -11.72
C PHE A 12 28.69 7.76 -10.24
N GLU A 13 29.63 8.23 -9.43
CA GLU A 13 29.68 7.96 -7.98
C GLU A 13 28.41 8.47 -7.27
N PHE A 14 27.92 9.66 -7.64
CA PHE A 14 26.70 10.22 -7.06
C PHE A 14 25.45 9.38 -7.39
N ARG A 15 25.34 8.89 -8.64
CA ARG A 15 24.24 7.99 -9.02
C ARG A 15 24.31 6.66 -8.27
N MET A 16 25.52 6.13 -8.06
CA MET A 16 25.71 4.90 -7.28
C MET A 16 25.31 5.08 -5.82
N MET A 17 25.73 6.18 -5.20
CA MET A 17 25.39 6.52 -3.82
C MET A 17 23.87 6.70 -3.64
N ILE A 18 23.21 7.44 -4.54
CA ILE A 18 21.74 7.57 -4.48
C ILE A 18 21.06 6.22 -4.64
N ARG A 19 21.53 5.38 -5.57
CA ARG A 19 20.94 4.06 -5.80
C ARG A 19 21.09 3.16 -4.58
N GLU A 20 22.27 3.15 -3.95
CA GLU A 20 22.54 2.39 -2.74
C GLU A 20 21.65 2.86 -1.57
N GLU A 21 21.54 4.17 -1.35
CA GLU A 21 20.70 4.73 -0.29
C GLU A 21 19.21 4.49 -0.55
N MET A 22 18.78 4.60 -1.81
CA MET A 22 17.41 4.26 -2.22
C MET A 22 17.12 2.78 -2.01
N GLU A 23 18.03 1.88 -2.43
CA GLU A 23 17.89 0.44 -2.23
C GLU A 23 17.86 0.10 -0.73
N ALA A 24 18.70 0.72 0.10
CA ALA A 24 18.68 0.56 1.55
C ALA A 24 17.38 1.09 2.19
N THR A 25 16.85 2.22 1.72
CA THR A 25 15.59 2.80 2.21
C THR A 25 14.38 1.96 1.80
N LEU A 26 14.37 1.45 0.57
CA LEU A 26 13.36 0.51 0.08
C LEU A 26 13.45 -0.81 0.84
N GLN A 27 14.65 -1.31 1.13
CA GLN A 27 14.80 -2.52 1.94
C GLN A 27 14.39 -2.32 3.41
N GLY A 28 14.71 -1.18 4.01
CA GLY A 28 14.37 -0.89 5.41
C GLY A 28 12.87 -0.60 5.65
N THR A 29 12.17 -0.05 4.65
CA THR A 29 10.78 0.41 4.81
C THR A 29 9.74 -0.51 4.13
N TYR A 30 10.11 -1.19 3.03
CA TYR A 30 9.16 -2.03 2.26
C TYR A 30 9.27 -3.54 2.52
N VAL A 31 10.37 -4.07 3.09
CA VAL A 31 10.65 -5.53 3.05
C VAL A 31 10.01 -6.36 4.17
N GLN A 32 9.21 -5.76 5.07
CA GLN A 32 8.35 -6.55 5.97
C GLN A 32 6.85 -6.44 5.70
N ILE A 33 6.44 -5.70 4.67
CA ILE A 33 5.12 -5.91 4.10
C ILE A 33 5.31 -7.10 3.16
N GLN A 34 5.08 -8.32 3.65
CA GLN A 34 4.88 -9.48 2.77
C GLN A 34 3.95 -8.99 1.66
N GLN A 35 4.43 -8.93 0.42
CA GLN A 35 3.63 -8.38 -0.68
C GLN A 35 2.33 -9.17 -0.71
N LEU A 36 1.24 -8.54 -0.29
CA LEU A 36 -0.05 -9.20 -0.28
C LEU A 36 -0.30 -9.64 -1.72
N PRO A 37 -0.78 -10.88 -1.94
CA PRO A 37 -1.15 -11.29 -3.29
C PRO A 37 -2.14 -10.26 -3.85
N PRO A 38 -2.13 -9.96 -5.17
CA PRO A 38 -2.98 -8.92 -5.74
C PRO A 38 -4.47 -9.16 -5.48
N PHE A 39 -4.85 -10.44 -5.37
CA PHE A 39 -6.16 -10.89 -4.91
C PHE A 39 -5.99 -11.86 -3.75
N LEU A 40 -6.78 -11.66 -2.70
CA LEU A 40 -6.87 -12.54 -1.55
C LEU A 40 -8.02 -13.52 -1.75
N THR A 41 -7.74 -14.80 -1.56
CA THR A 41 -8.74 -15.84 -1.37
C THR A 41 -9.31 -15.78 0.04
N LYS A 42 -10.44 -16.48 0.27
CA LYS A 42 -11.02 -16.63 1.62
C LYS A 42 -10.00 -17.19 2.63
N GLU A 43 -9.20 -18.17 2.22
CA GLU A 43 -8.21 -18.80 3.10
C GLU A 43 -7.05 -17.86 3.44
N GLU A 44 -6.57 -17.07 2.49
CA GLU A 44 -5.56 -16.04 2.73
C GLU A 44 -6.09 -14.93 3.61
N LEU A 45 -7.31 -14.46 3.37
CA LEU A 45 -7.98 -13.45 4.21
C LEU A 45 -8.13 -13.94 5.65
N LYS A 46 -8.51 -15.22 5.83
CA LYS A 46 -8.64 -15.87 7.14
C LYS A 46 -7.31 -15.93 7.89
N LYS A 47 -6.24 -16.31 7.19
CA LYS A 47 -4.87 -16.34 7.74
C LYS A 47 -4.37 -14.93 8.08
N LEU A 48 -4.63 -13.97 7.19
CA LEU A 48 -4.18 -12.58 7.33
C LEU A 48 -4.84 -11.90 8.52
N LEU A 49 -6.17 -12.00 8.64
CA LEU A 49 -6.94 -11.40 9.74
C LEU A 49 -6.95 -12.26 11.02
N ARG A 50 -6.45 -13.50 10.96
CA ARG A 50 -6.50 -14.48 12.06
C ARG A 50 -7.91 -14.68 12.64
N ILE A 51 -8.90 -14.82 11.76
CA ILE A 51 -10.30 -15.01 12.12
C ILE A 51 -10.77 -16.44 11.87
N ALA A 52 -11.86 -16.83 12.51
CA ALA A 52 -12.53 -18.10 12.21
C ALA A 52 -13.26 -18.06 10.87
N ASP A 53 -13.51 -19.24 10.28
CA ASP A 53 -14.16 -19.37 8.97
C ASP A 53 -15.57 -18.74 8.93
N THR A 54 -16.31 -18.83 10.03
CA THR A 54 -17.64 -18.23 10.19
C THR A 54 -17.58 -16.71 10.09
N LYS A 55 -16.60 -16.08 10.76
CA LYS A 55 -16.37 -14.62 10.66
C LYS A 55 -15.89 -14.21 9.28
N ALA A 56 -15.02 -15.00 8.64
CA ALA A 56 -14.59 -14.73 7.28
C ALA A 56 -15.76 -14.76 6.29
N SER A 57 -16.64 -15.75 6.41
CA SER A 57 -17.84 -15.87 5.57
C SER A 57 -18.83 -14.71 5.81
N ALA A 58 -19.04 -14.33 7.07
CA ALA A 58 -19.87 -13.18 7.41
C ALA A 58 -19.31 -11.86 6.85
N LEU A 59 -17.99 -11.68 6.90
CA LEU A 59 -17.31 -10.51 6.33
C LEU A 59 -17.49 -10.46 4.79
N LEU A 60 -17.30 -11.58 4.10
CA LEU A 60 -17.47 -11.69 2.64
C LEU A 60 -18.93 -11.54 2.18
N ALA A 61 -19.89 -11.70 3.08
CA ALA A 61 -21.32 -11.50 2.81
C ALA A 61 -21.76 -10.04 2.98
N ARG A 62 -20.94 -9.17 3.58
CA ARG A 62 -21.27 -7.75 3.75
C ARG A 62 -21.37 -7.05 2.39
N ALA A 63 -22.36 -6.16 2.28
CA ALA A 63 -22.59 -5.37 1.06
C ALA A 63 -21.49 -4.35 0.78
N ASP A 64 -20.83 -3.84 1.83
CA ASP A 64 -19.78 -2.83 1.74
C ASP A 64 -18.37 -3.43 1.59
N PHE A 65 -18.22 -4.76 1.69
CA PHE A 65 -16.92 -5.41 1.62
C PHE A 65 -16.52 -5.70 0.16
N PRO A 66 -15.28 -5.38 -0.26
CA PRO A 66 -14.88 -5.43 -1.67
C PRO A 66 -14.62 -6.86 -2.17
N VAL A 67 -15.68 -7.56 -2.58
CA VAL A 67 -15.60 -8.91 -3.16
C VAL A 67 -15.86 -8.88 -4.66
N LEU A 68 -14.94 -9.43 -5.45
CA LEU A 68 -15.13 -9.72 -6.86
C LEU A 68 -15.86 -11.05 -7.02
N ARG A 69 -17.18 -11.01 -7.25
CA ARG A 69 -18.03 -12.22 -7.38
C ARG A 69 -17.99 -12.87 -8.76
N GLU A 70 -17.71 -12.09 -9.81
CA GLU A 70 -17.67 -12.56 -11.21
C GLU A 70 -16.57 -13.59 -11.47
N ALA A 71 -15.47 -13.55 -10.72
CA ALA A 71 -14.32 -14.43 -10.87
C ALA A 71 -14.17 -15.44 -9.70
N GLY A 72 -15.18 -15.57 -8.84
CA GLY A 72 -15.14 -16.41 -7.62
C GLY A 72 -15.36 -15.59 -6.34
N VAL A 73 -14.82 -16.05 -5.20
CA VAL A 73 -14.82 -15.26 -3.95
C VAL A 73 -13.41 -14.72 -3.73
N LEU A 74 -13.09 -13.68 -4.49
CA LEU A 74 -11.78 -13.03 -4.48
C LEU A 74 -11.89 -11.59 -3.96
N VAL A 75 -10.90 -11.16 -3.19
CA VAL A 75 -10.86 -9.83 -2.58
C VAL A 75 -9.63 -9.10 -3.12
N PRO A 76 -9.79 -8.02 -3.92
CA PRO A 76 -8.65 -7.25 -4.40
C PRO A 76 -7.92 -6.58 -3.23
N SER A 77 -6.62 -6.82 -3.08
CA SER A 77 -5.85 -6.38 -1.90
C SER A 77 -5.83 -4.87 -1.72
N HIS A 78 -5.77 -4.12 -2.82
CA HIS A 78 -5.82 -2.65 -2.78
C HIS A 78 -7.14 -2.12 -2.22
N LEU A 79 -8.28 -2.72 -2.58
CA LEU A 79 -9.59 -2.34 -2.04
C LEU A 79 -9.77 -2.80 -0.59
N PHE A 80 -9.24 -3.98 -0.24
CA PHE A 80 -9.24 -4.46 1.14
C PHE A 80 -8.53 -3.48 2.08
N ILE A 81 -7.35 -2.99 1.70
CA ILE A 81 -6.59 -2.01 2.50
C ILE A 81 -7.41 -0.73 2.69
N GLN A 82 -7.98 -0.18 1.61
CA GLN A 82 -8.85 1.00 1.68
C GLN A 82 -10.07 0.77 2.60
N TRP A 83 -10.68 -0.40 2.50
CA TRP A 83 -11.81 -0.77 3.36
C TRP A 83 -11.39 -0.84 4.84
N VAL A 84 -10.22 -1.40 5.16
CA VAL A 84 -9.68 -1.44 6.53
C VAL A 84 -9.40 -0.04 7.06
N GLU A 85 -8.80 0.83 6.26
CA GLU A 85 -8.55 2.23 6.64
C GLU A 85 -9.86 2.97 6.97
N ALA A 86 -10.89 2.81 6.13
CA ALA A 86 -12.20 3.39 6.36
C ALA A 86 -12.93 2.82 7.59
N ASN A 87 -12.77 1.51 7.87
CA ASN A 87 -13.50 0.82 8.94
C ASN A 87 -12.77 0.82 10.29
N THR A 88 -11.50 1.25 10.34
CA THR A 88 -10.75 1.40 11.61
C THR A 88 -10.87 2.81 12.20
N GLN A 89 -11.43 3.76 11.44
CA GLN A 89 -11.63 5.17 11.82
C GLN A 89 -10.38 5.82 12.46
N TRP A 90 -9.20 5.25 12.22
CA TRP A 90 -8.02 5.58 12.99
C TRP A 90 -7.58 7.02 12.75
N ILE A 91 -7.69 7.46 11.49
CA ILE A 91 -7.37 8.83 11.08
C ILE A 91 -8.35 9.81 11.74
N ASP A 92 -9.64 9.55 11.68
CA ASP A 92 -10.69 10.44 12.23
C ASP A 92 -10.58 10.58 13.76
N LEU A 93 -10.16 9.52 14.46
CA LEU A 93 -10.07 9.50 15.92
C LEU A 93 -8.75 10.03 16.46
N ASN A 94 -7.64 9.89 15.73
CA ASN A 94 -6.29 10.13 16.29
C ASN A 94 -5.52 11.29 15.65
N THR A 95 -5.93 11.81 14.50
CA THR A 95 -5.16 12.88 13.81
C THR A 95 -5.68 14.29 14.08
N GLY A 96 -6.83 14.45 14.74
CA GLY A 96 -7.46 15.76 14.99
C GLY A 96 -7.91 16.49 13.71
N LEU A 97 -7.76 15.85 12.55
CA LEU A 97 -8.18 16.37 11.26
C LEU A 97 -9.66 16.01 11.07
N ALA A 98 -10.54 17.00 11.21
CA ALA A 98 -11.96 16.80 10.91
C ALA A 98 -12.12 16.32 9.45
N PRO A 99 -12.98 15.32 9.18
CA PRO A 99 -13.13 14.71 7.84
C PRO A 99 -13.54 15.70 6.74
N HIS A 100 -14.13 16.85 7.11
CA HIS A 100 -14.47 17.92 6.16
C HIS A 100 -13.24 18.70 5.64
N SER A 101 -12.10 18.65 6.34
CA SER A 101 -10.85 19.33 5.94
C SER A 101 -10.05 18.52 4.92
N LEU A 102 -10.24 17.20 4.87
CA LEU A 102 -9.51 16.29 3.97
C LEU A 102 -10.09 16.23 2.55
N LYS A 103 -11.36 16.62 2.34
CA LYS A 103 -11.94 16.76 1.00
C LYS A 103 -11.24 17.81 0.13
N ALA A 104 -10.51 18.75 0.75
CA ALA A 104 -9.74 19.78 0.05
C ALA A 104 -8.35 19.30 -0.40
N LEU A 105 -7.81 18.25 0.24
CA LEU A 105 -6.57 17.62 -0.18
C LEU A 105 -6.90 16.67 -1.33
N ARG A 106 -6.80 17.19 -2.56
CA ARG A 106 -6.88 16.36 -3.77
C ARG A 106 -5.97 15.14 -3.60
N PRO A 107 -6.40 13.93 -4.00
CA PRO A 107 -5.48 12.80 -4.06
C PRO A 107 -4.28 13.23 -4.90
N ILE A 108 -3.07 12.98 -4.39
CA ILE A 108 -1.84 13.13 -5.15
C ILE A 108 -2.04 12.24 -6.38
N LYS A 109 -2.28 12.87 -7.53
CA LYS A 109 -2.47 12.18 -8.80
C LYS A 109 -1.21 11.32 -8.97
N PRO A 110 -1.32 9.99 -9.15
CA PRO A 110 -0.13 9.19 -9.41
C PRO A 110 0.52 9.79 -10.65
N TYR A 111 1.81 10.13 -10.54
CA TYR A 111 2.61 10.48 -11.71
C TYR A 111 2.57 9.27 -12.63
N VAL A 112 1.79 9.36 -13.70
CA VAL A 112 1.88 8.45 -14.83
C VAL A 112 3.13 8.88 -15.58
N LEU A 113 4.14 8.01 -15.58
CA LEU A 113 5.35 8.13 -16.41
C LEU A 113 5.00 8.05 -17.89
#